data_AF-A0A378VSE0-F1
#
_entry.id   AF-A0A378VSE0-F1
#
_cell.length_a   1.000
_cell.length_b   1.000
_cell.length_c   1.000
_cell.angle_alpha   90.00
_cell.angle_beta   90.00
_cell.angle_gamma   90.00
#
_symmetry.space_group_name_H-M   'P 1'
#
loop_
_entity.id
_entity.type
_entity.pdbx_description
1 polymer ?
#
loop_
_entity_poly.entity_id
_entity_poly.type
_entity_poly.pdbx_seq_one_letter_code
_entity_poly.pdbx_strand_id
1 'polypeptide(L)'
;MAYAKNFIEITDWLMGKGKEPAGVTDSQIRNIANIMQPAASDKNGSIEINVNDNNGSVVNNITYNYFAANTVQNQARRILGERAEASESGDYGQMVMYFVQAAPTKETNQAVIEGIYSRPVKILIPEHIKREMFAEPYPFEKYYIVDVSVQTARGKPRLYKVTGYHGVVDGDD
;
A
#
# COMPACT_ATOMS: atom_id res chain seq x y z
N MET A 1 0.07 27.80 6.43
CA MET A 1 0.61 27.91 5.05
C MET A 1 1.07 26.55 4.48
N ALA A 2 1.84 25.73 5.21
CA ALA A 2 2.38 24.46 4.69
C ALA A 2 1.32 23.43 4.25
N TYR A 3 0.18 23.33 4.94
CA TYR A 3 -0.88 22.37 4.62
C TYR A 3 -1.57 22.65 3.28
N ALA A 4 -1.95 23.90 3.03
CA ALA A 4 -2.57 24.31 1.77
C ALA A 4 -1.60 24.09 0.59
N LYS A 5 -0.32 24.45 0.77
CA LYS A 5 0.73 24.21 -0.23
C LYS A 5 0.85 22.72 -0.58
N ASN A 6 0.87 21.84 0.43
CA ASN A 6 0.96 20.40 0.23
C ASN A 6 -0.25 19.83 -0.56
N PHE A 7 -1.48 20.26 -0.21
CA PHE A 7 -2.68 19.87 -0.97
C PHE A 7 -2.58 20.28 -2.44
N ILE A 8 -2.14 21.50 -2.72
CA ILE A 8 -2.02 22.03 -4.09
C ILE A 8 -0.98 21.24 -4.87
N GLU A 9 0.20 21.01 -4.29
CA GLU A 9 1.28 20.27 -4.96
C GLU A 9 0.85 18.84 -5.31
N ILE A 10 0.15 18.14 -4.42
CA ILE A 10 -0.33 16.78 -4.72
C ILE A 10 -1.45 16.82 -5.78
N THR A 11 -2.39 17.77 -5.70
CA THR A 11 -3.47 17.86 -6.71
C THR A 11 -2.94 18.23 -8.09
N ASP A 12 -1.98 19.16 -8.19
CA ASP A 12 -1.34 19.50 -9.46
C ASP A 12 -0.63 18.30 -10.06
N TRP A 13 0.14 17.56 -9.26
CA TRP A 13 0.77 16.32 -9.70
C TRP A 13 -0.25 15.27 -10.17
N LEU A 14 -1.36 15.08 -9.44
CA LEU A 14 -2.44 14.17 -9.86
C LEU A 14 -3.18 14.66 -11.12
N MET A 15 -3.12 15.94 -11.45
CA MET A 15 -3.58 16.46 -12.74
C MET A 15 -2.54 16.31 -13.86
N GLY A 16 -1.39 15.70 -13.59
CA GLY A 16 -0.29 15.54 -14.54
C GLY A 16 0.61 16.78 -14.65
N LYS A 17 0.51 17.72 -13.70
CA LYS A 17 1.35 18.92 -13.65
C LYS A 17 2.49 18.72 -12.67
N GLY A 18 3.72 18.87 -13.13
CA GLY A 18 4.90 18.74 -12.27
C GLY A 18 5.21 17.29 -11.87
N LYS A 19 6.03 17.15 -10.83
CA LYS A 19 6.52 15.84 -10.34
C LYS A 19 5.83 15.46 -9.04
N GLU A 20 5.94 14.18 -8.68
CA GLU A 20 5.47 13.68 -7.40
C GLU A 20 6.10 14.47 -6.23
N PRO A 21 5.28 15.04 -5.32
CA PRO A 21 5.80 15.71 -4.13
C PRO A 21 6.53 14.72 -3.22
N ALA A 22 7.68 15.14 -2.68
CA ALA A 22 8.48 14.29 -1.80
C ALA A 22 7.70 13.87 -0.54
N GLY A 23 7.73 12.57 -0.23
CA GLY A 23 7.09 12.03 0.97
C GLY A 23 5.56 11.92 0.89
N VAL A 24 4.94 11.99 -0.30
CA VAL A 24 3.50 11.80 -0.45
C VAL A 24 3.09 10.35 -0.15
N THR A 25 2.22 10.19 0.85
CA THR A 25 1.72 8.89 1.29
C THR A 25 0.46 8.47 0.52
N ASP A 26 0.21 7.16 0.44
CA ASP A 26 -1.03 6.63 -0.14
C ASP A 26 -2.29 7.16 0.56
N SER A 27 -2.19 7.47 1.86
CA SER A 27 -3.30 8.05 2.61
C SER A 27 -3.63 9.46 2.15
N GLN A 28 -2.61 10.29 1.87
CA GLN A 28 -2.81 11.64 1.34
C GLN A 28 -3.44 11.59 -0.06
N ILE A 29 -2.99 10.68 -0.91
CA ILE A 29 -3.58 10.49 -2.25
C ILE A 29 -5.06 10.08 -2.14
N ARG A 30 -5.40 9.13 -1.26
CA ARG A 30 -6.81 8.73 -1.01
C ARG A 30 -7.66 9.88 -0.47
N ASN A 31 -7.12 10.63 0.49
CA ASN A 31 -7.85 11.75 1.10
C ASN A 31 -8.16 12.82 0.05
N ILE A 32 -7.20 13.16 -0.82
CA ILE A 32 -7.41 14.10 -1.91
C ILE A 32 -8.46 13.58 -2.91
N ALA A 33 -8.38 12.31 -3.31
CA ALA A 33 -9.40 11.72 -4.19
C ALA A 33 -10.81 11.79 -3.58
N ASN A 34 -10.94 11.55 -2.27
CA ASN A 34 -12.21 11.64 -1.56
C ASN A 34 -12.73 13.09 -1.49
N ILE A 35 -11.86 14.06 -1.21
CA ILE A 35 -12.22 15.49 -1.24
C ILE A 35 -12.79 15.89 -2.60
N MET A 36 -12.21 15.38 -3.70
CA MET A 36 -12.66 15.68 -5.06
C MET A 36 -13.95 14.97 -5.48
N GLN A 37 -14.46 14.02 -4.69
CA GLN A 37 -15.61 13.18 -5.06
C GLN A 37 -16.89 13.95 -5.38
N PRO A 38 -17.30 14.96 -4.60
CA PRO A 38 -18.54 15.70 -4.89
C PRO A 38 -18.50 16.35 -6.28
N ALA A 39 -17.43 17.06 -6.62
CA ALA A 39 -17.27 17.69 -7.93
C ALA A 39 -17.07 16.68 -9.06
N ALA A 40 -16.39 15.56 -8.81
CA ALA A 40 -16.19 14.51 -9.82
C ALA A 40 -17.47 13.72 -10.13
N SER A 41 -18.48 13.78 -9.25
CA SER A 41 -19.73 13.01 -9.38
C SER A 41 -20.88 13.80 -10.00
N ASP A 42 -20.74 15.12 -10.12
CA ASP A 42 -21.70 16.03 -10.74
C ASP A 42 -21.05 16.75 -11.94
N LYS A 43 -21.60 16.60 -13.14
CA LYS A 43 -21.08 17.21 -14.37
C LYS A 43 -21.03 18.75 -14.32
N ASN A 44 -21.89 19.36 -13.51
CA ASN A 44 -21.92 20.80 -13.27
C ASN A 44 -21.29 21.18 -11.92
N GLY A 45 -20.71 20.19 -11.22
CA GLY A 45 -20.11 20.37 -9.90
C GLY A 45 -18.76 21.07 -9.96
N SER A 46 -18.46 21.80 -8.88
CA SER A 46 -17.14 22.36 -8.63
C SER A 46 -16.83 22.40 -7.14
N ILE A 47 -15.55 22.41 -6.81
CA ILE A 47 -15.03 22.67 -5.48
C ILE A 47 -14.18 23.93 -5.56
N GLU A 48 -14.47 24.89 -4.69
CA GLU A 48 -13.67 26.10 -4.51
C GLU A 48 -12.96 26.03 -3.16
N ILE A 49 -11.65 26.25 -3.17
CA ILE A 49 -10.80 26.25 -1.97
C ILE A 49 -10.18 27.62 -1.82
N ASN A 50 -10.64 28.34 -0.80
CA ASN A 50 -10.11 29.62 -0.40
C ASN A 50 -9.15 29.42 0.79
N VAL A 51 -7.90 29.86 0.62
CA VAL A 51 -6.89 29.89 1.66
C VAL A 51 -6.76 31.32 2.12
N ASN A 52 -7.04 31.57 3.40
CA ASN A 52 -6.97 32.89 3.99
C ASN A 52 -5.75 32.99 4.92
N ASP A 53 -5.16 34.17 5.03
CA ASP A 53 -4.21 34.47 6.09
C ASP A 53 -4.93 34.68 7.43
N ASN A 54 -4.14 34.89 8.48
CA ASN A 54 -4.67 35.14 9.84
C ASN A 54 -5.46 36.45 9.94
N ASN A 55 -5.36 37.33 8.94
CA ASN A 55 -6.06 38.61 8.87
C ASN A 55 -7.34 38.51 8.01
N GLY A 56 -7.69 37.31 7.54
CA GLY A 56 -8.88 37.07 6.73
C GLY A 56 -8.73 37.41 5.24
N SER A 57 -7.53 37.79 4.79
CA SER A 57 -7.27 38.07 3.37
C SER A 57 -7.06 36.77 2.60
N VAL A 58 -7.70 36.64 1.44
CA VAL A 58 -7.52 35.48 0.55
C VAL A 58 -6.10 35.52 -0.02
N VAL A 59 -5.28 34.55 0.37
CA VAL A 59 -3.91 34.37 -0.15
C VAL A 59 -3.87 33.39 -1.32
N ASN A 60 -4.88 32.54 -1.46
CA ASN A 60 -5.03 31.68 -2.63
C ASN A 60 -6.48 31.28 -2.85
N ASN A 61 -6.93 31.24 -4.10
CA ASN A 61 -8.23 30.70 -4.49
C ASN A 61 -8.03 29.72 -5.64
N ILE A 62 -8.50 28.49 -5.47
CA ILE A 62 -8.43 27.45 -6.48
C ILE A 62 -9.80 26.83 -6.69
N THR A 63 -10.19 26.72 -7.95
CA THR A 63 -11.42 26.04 -8.36
C THR A 63 -11.10 24.76 -9.13
N TYR A 64 -11.68 23.65 -8.68
CA TYR A 64 -11.66 22.36 -9.37
C TYR A 64 -13.05 22.07 -9.89
N ASN A 65 -13.23 22.14 -11.22
CA ASN A 65 -14.47 21.74 -11.88
C ASN A 65 -14.55 20.21 -12.06
N TYR A 66 -15.69 19.72 -12.56
CA TYR A 66 -15.90 18.30 -12.89
C TYR A 66 -14.71 17.64 -13.60
N PHE A 67 -14.18 18.27 -14.65
CA PHE A 67 -13.08 17.70 -15.43
C PHE A 67 -11.80 17.55 -14.61
N ALA A 68 -11.41 18.61 -13.89
CA ALA A 68 -10.23 18.58 -13.03
C ALA A 68 -10.38 17.55 -11.89
N ALA A 69 -11.53 17.57 -11.21
CA ALA A 69 -11.84 16.65 -10.12
C ALA A 69 -11.85 15.18 -10.59
N ASN A 70 -12.47 14.90 -11.75
CA ASN A 70 -12.50 13.57 -12.34
C ASN A 70 -11.09 13.10 -12.75
N THR A 71 -10.26 13.97 -13.34
CA THR A 71 -8.87 13.65 -13.65
C THR A 71 -8.08 13.30 -12.39
N VAL A 72 -8.18 14.12 -11.33
CA VAL A 72 -7.52 13.84 -10.05
C VAL A 72 -7.94 12.48 -9.49
N GLN A 73 -9.24 12.16 -9.53
CA GLN A 73 -9.73 10.87 -9.07
C GLN A 73 -9.19 9.69 -9.88
N ASN A 74 -9.24 9.77 -11.21
CA ASN A 74 -8.78 8.68 -12.08
C ASN A 74 -7.28 8.46 -11.94
N GLN A 75 -6.51 9.54 -11.86
CA GLN A 75 -5.07 9.45 -11.65
C GLN A 75 -4.72 8.91 -10.26
N ALA A 76 -5.43 9.36 -9.21
CA ALA A 76 -5.26 8.83 -7.87
C ALA A 76 -5.54 7.33 -7.83
N ARG A 77 -6.61 6.86 -8.49
CA ARG A 77 -6.94 5.43 -8.60
C ARG A 77 -5.86 4.66 -9.35
N ARG A 78 -5.37 5.18 -10.48
CA ARG A 78 -4.28 4.59 -11.26
C ARG A 78 -3.02 4.44 -10.40
N ILE A 79 -2.55 5.52 -9.79
CA ILE A 79 -1.34 5.53 -8.96
C ILE A 79 -1.50 4.66 -7.72
N LEU A 80 -2.66 4.67 -7.06
CA LEU A 80 -2.91 3.77 -5.92
C LEU A 80 -3.04 2.31 -6.37
N GLY A 81 -3.42 2.07 -7.62
CA GLY A 81 -3.41 0.78 -8.29
C GLY A 81 -1.98 0.33 -8.60
N GLU A 82 -1.16 1.20 -9.19
CA GLU A 82 0.26 1.00 -9.50
C GLU A 82 1.12 0.83 -8.25
N ARG A 83 0.90 1.64 -7.21
CA ARG A 83 1.55 1.44 -5.90
C ARG A 83 0.98 0.24 -5.15
N ALA A 84 -0.17 -0.26 -5.58
CA ALA A 84 -0.67 -1.55 -5.17
C ALA A 84 -0.20 -2.69 -6.10
N GLU A 85 0.43 -2.39 -7.24
CA GLU A 85 0.93 -3.42 -8.15
C GLU A 85 2.00 -4.25 -7.45
N ALA A 86 2.08 -5.54 -7.71
CA ALA A 86 1.08 -6.48 -8.20
C ALA A 86 1.76 -7.82 -7.96
N SER A 87 1.29 -8.58 -6.98
CA SER A 87 1.56 -10.01 -7.05
C SER A 87 0.39 -10.60 -7.79
N GLU A 88 0.65 -11.35 -8.85
CA GLU A 88 -0.40 -12.16 -9.45
C GLU A 88 -0.81 -13.25 -8.45
N SER A 89 -2.09 -13.61 -8.43
CA SER A 89 -2.45 -14.90 -7.84
C SER A 89 -1.73 -15.98 -8.63
N GLY A 90 -1.06 -16.89 -7.94
CA GLY A 90 -0.23 -17.87 -8.61
C GLY A 90 0.68 -18.58 -7.65
N ASP A 91 1.38 -19.57 -8.18
CA ASP A 91 2.32 -20.37 -7.44
C ASP A 91 3.74 -19.84 -7.68
N TYR A 92 4.44 -19.56 -6.59
CA TYR A 92 5.79 -19.02 -6.59
C TYR A 92 6.68 -20.02 -5.85
N GLY A 93 7.79 -20.41 -6.48
CA GLY A 93 8.71 -21.39 -5.91
C GLY A 93 9.96 -20.74 -5.33
N GLN A 94 10.55 -21.38 -4.31
CA GLN A 94 11.83 -21.00 -3.69
C GLN A 94 11.90 -19.52 -3.25
N MET A 95 10.83 -19.04 -2.63
CA MET A 95 10.71 -17.67 -2.16
C MET A 95 11.25 -17.54 -0.73
N VAL A 96 11.96 -16.44 -0.46
CA VAL A 96 12.41 -16.11 0.89
C VAL A 96 11.25 -15.51 1.70
N MET A 97 10.98 -16.09 2.84
CA MET A 97 9.88 -15.74 3.73
C MET A 97 10.36 -15.60 5.17
N TYR A 98 9.90 -14.58 5.89
CA TYR A 98 10.13 -14.46 7.33
C TYR A 98 8.84 -14.10 8.06
N PHE A 99 8.73 -14.53 9.32
CA PHE A 99 7.60 -14.19 10.16
C PHE A 99 7.72 -12.76 10.66
N VAL A 100 6.58 -12.10 10.82
CA VAL A 100 6.54 -10.80 11.50
C VAL A 100 6.54 -11.08 12.99
N GLN A 101 7.56 -10.63 13.73
CA GLN A 101 7.58 -10.77 15.19
C GLN A 101 6.30 -10.13 15.79
N ALA A 102 5.43 -10.95 16.36
CA ALA A 102 4.44 -10.47 17.31
C ALA A 102 5.05 -10.54 18.71
N ALA A 103 4.51 -9.73 19.62
CA ALA A 103 4.81 -9.85 21.04
C ALA A 103 4.81 -11.33 21.49
N PRO A 104 5.68 -11.73 22.43
CA PRO A 104 6.08 -13.13 22.72
C PRO A 104 4.97 -14.13 23.07
N THR A 105 3.71 -13.69 23.13
CA THR A 105 2.54 -14.48 23.49
C THR A 105 1.56 -14.70 22.33
N LYS A 106 1.85 -14.23 21.12
CA LYS A 106 0.95 -14.39 19.95
C LYS A 106 1.60 -15.22 18.85
N GLU A 107 0.93 -16.30 18.48
CA GLU A 107 1.19 -16.97 17.20
C GLU A 107 1.09 -15.95 16.06
N THR A 108 2.21 -15.77 15.35
CA THR A 108 2.32 -14.82 14.24
C THR A 108 1.70 -15.45 13.00
N ASN A 109 0.41 -15.23 12.79
CA ASN A 109 -0.29 -15.70 11.59
C ASN A 109 0.00 -14.86 10.34
N GLN A 110 1.14 -14.15 10.33
CA GLN A 110 1.55 -13.26 9.24
C GLN A 110 3.04 -13.44 8.93
N ALA A 111 3.36 -13.35 7.65
CA ALA A 111 4.71 -13.41 7.11
C ALA A 111 4.89 -12.37 6.01
N VAL A 112 6.14 -12.07 5.67
CA VAL A 112 6.52 -11.21 4.55
C VAL A 112 7.34 -12.03 3.55
N ILE A 113 7.05 -11.82 2.27
CA ILE A 113 7.84 -12.33 1.14
C ILE A 113 8.10 -11.13 0.23
N GLU A 114 9.25 -10.48 0.38
CA GLU A 114 9.52 -9.20 -0.28
C GLU A 114 9.49 -9.29 -1.81
N GLY A 115 9.92 -10.43 -2.36
CA GLY A 115 9.84 -10.71 -3.81
C GLY A 115 8.41 -10.79 -4.37
N ILE A 116 7.40 -10.83 -3.50
CA ILE A 116 5.98 -10.86 -3.86
C ILE A 116 5.32 -9.56 -3.40
N TYR A 117 5.40 -9.24 -2.11
CA TYR A 117 4.80 -8.07 -1.51
C TYR A 117 5.49 -7.69 -0.19
N SER A 118 5.89 -6.43 -0.09
CA SER A 118 6.73 -5.91 1.00
C SER A 118 6.01 -5.67 2.34
N ARG A 119 4.75 -6.11 2.49
CA ARG A 119 3.96 -5.91 3.72
C ARG A 119 3.48 -7.26 4.28
N PRO A 120 3.21 -7.33 5.60
CA PRO A 120 2.68 -8.53 6.23
C PRO A 120 1.41 -9.08 5.57
N VAL A 121 1.43 -10.35 5.22
CA VAL A 121 0.29 -11.08 4.65
C VAL A 121 -0.04 -12.27 5.55
N LYS A 122 -1.32 -12.61 5.65
CA LYS A 122 -1.74 -13.80 6.39
C LYS A 122 -1.10 -15.04 5.77
N ILE A 123 -0.63 -15.96 6.60
CA ILE A 123 -0.02 -17.21 6.14
C ILE A 123 -0.83 -18.43 6.62
N LEU A 124 -0.87 -19.47 5.78
CA LEU A 124 -1.38 -20.79 6.10
C LEU A 124 -0.30 -21.82 5.79
N ILE A 125 0.14 -22.53 6.83
CA ILE A 125 1.20 -23.53 6.76
C ILE A 125 0.57 -24.89 7.09
N PRO A 126 0.69 -25.90 6.21
CA PRO A 126 0.32 -27.26 6.55
C PRO A 126 1.06 -27.76 7.80
N GLU A 127 0.38 -28.57 8.61
CA GLU A 127 0.91 -29.00 9.92
C GLU A 127 2.25 -29.75 9.84
N HIS A 128 2.48 -30.52 8.78
CA HIS A 128 3.75 -31.23 8.59
C HIS A 128 4.92 -30.26 8.35
N ILE A 129 4.76 -29.28 7.46
CA ILE A 129 5.76 -28.22 7.21
C ILE A 129 5.96 -27.37 8.46
N LYS A 130 4.86 -27.04 9.15
CA LYS A 130 4.88 -26.23 10.38
C LYS A 130 5.79 -26.86 11.44
N ARG A 131 5.77 -28.19 11.59
CA ARG A 131 6.63 -28.92 12.55
C ARG A 131 8.10 -28.87 12.18
N GLU A 132 8.43 -28.95 10.89
CA GLU A 132 9.81 -28.87 10.41
C GLU A 132 10.38 -27.45 10.63
N MET A 133 9.62 -26.41 10.25
CA MET A 133 10.04 -25.03 10.45
C MET A 133 10.23 -24.65 11.92
N PHE A 134 9.33 -25.10 12.81
CA PHE A 134 9.42 -24.79 14.24
C PHE A 134 10.35 -25.72 15.04
N ALA A 135 10.99 -26.70 14.39
CA ALA A 135 12.09 -27.44 14.99
C ALA A 135 13.39 -26.60 15.05
N GLU A 136 13.48 -25.53 14.24
CA GLU A 136 14.64 -24.64 14.22
C GLU A 136 14.76 -23.82 15.51
N PRO A 137 15.98 -23.56 16.00
CA PRO A 137 16.22 -22.62 17.09
C PRO A 137 15.79 -21.20 16.68
N TYR A 138 15.04 -20.52 17.55
CA TYR A 138 14.52 -19.16 17.33
C TYR A 138 13.79 -18.99 15.98
N PRO A 139 12.73 -19.78 15.73
CA PRO A 139 12.16 -19.91 14.40
C PRO A 139 11.50 -18.63 13.87
N PHE A 140 11.20 -17.65 14.73
CA PHE A 140 10.64 -16.36 14.31
C PHE A 140 11.70 -15.33 13.91
N GLU A 141 12.99 -15.66 14.08
CA GLU A 141 14.13 -14.82 13.70
C GLU A 141 14.84 -15.33 12.43
N LYS A 142 14.28 -16.38 11.82
CA LYS A 142 14.85 -17.06 10.66
C LYS A 142 14.17 -16.65 9.35
N TYR A 143 14.93 -16.81 8.26
CA TYR A 143 14.41 -16.71 6.90
C TYR A 143 14.23 -18.12 6.33
N TYR A 144 13.07 -18.40 5.76
CA TYR A 144 12.71 -19.71 5.23
C TYR A 144 12.58 -19.65 3.71
N ILE A 145 13.07 -20.67 3.03
CA ILE A 145 12.88 -20.86 1.59
C ILE A 145 11.66 -21.76 1.40
N VAL A 146 10.62 -21.22 0.76
CA VAL A 146 9.31 -21.88 0.64
C VAL A 146 8.73 -21.77 -0.76
N ASP A 147 7.90 -22.73 -1.13
CA ASP A 147 6.96 -22.58 -2.22
C ASP A 147 5.63 -22.08 -1.66
N VAL A 148 5.02 -21.11 -2.33
CA VAL A 148 3.76 -20.49 -1.89
C VAL A 148 2.77 -20.33 -3.03
N SER A 149 1.51 -20.64 -2.74
CA SER A 149 0.38 -20.21 -3.56
C SER A 149 -0.17 -18.89 -2.99
N VAL A 150 -0.12 -17.84 -3.81
CA VAL A 150 -0.57 -16.49 -3.44
C VAL A 150 -2.03 -16.33 -3.85
N GLN A 151 -2.87 -15.96 -2.90
CA GLN A 151 -4.25 -15.57 -3.16
C GLN A 151 -4.38 -14.06 -2.99
N THR A 152 -4.90 -13.41 -4.04
CA THR A 152 -5.12 -11.97 -4.03
C THR A 152 -6.59 -11.61 -3.89
N ALA A 153 -6.87 -10.43 -3.32
CA ALA A 153 -8.18 -9.81 -3.38
C ALA A 153 -8.02 -8.31 -3.60
N ARG A 154 -8.73 -7.78 -4.60
CA ARG A 154 -8.63 -6.37 -5.05
C ARG A 154 -7.19 -6.00 -5.43
N GLY A 155 -6.50 -6.89 -6.15
CA GLY A 155 -5.14 -6.67 -6.67
C GLY A 155 -4.02 -6.73 -5.62
N LYS A 156 -4.30 -7.22 -4.40
CA LYS A 156 -3.31 -7.32 -3.31
C LYS A 156 -3.26 -8.73 -2.74
N PRO A 157 -2.07 -9.29 -2.41
CA PRO A 157 -1.97 -10.52 -1.65
C PRO A 157 -2.73 -10.43 -0.33
N ARG A 158 -3.52 -11.47 -0.05
CA ARG A 158 -4.28 -11.62 1.19
C ARG A 158 -3.92 -12.88 1.95
N LEU A 159 -3.44 -13.90 1.26
CA LEU A 159 -3.06 -15.16 1.86
C LEU A 159 -1.89 -15.76 1.10
N TYR A 160 -0.88 -16.18 1.85
CA TYR A 160 0.13 -17.11 1.39
C TYR A 160 -0.23 -18.50 1.91
N LYS A 161 -0.37 -19.47 1.02
CA LYS A 161 -0.48 -20.88 1.38
C LYS A 161 0.85 -21.54 1.08
N VAL A 162 1.56 -21.98 2.11
CA VAL A 162 2.82 -22.72 1.93
C VAL A 162 2.51 -24.08 1.33
N THR A 163 3.16 -24.39 0.22
CA THR A 163 3.02 -25.64 -0.52
C THR A 163 4.28 -26.50 -0.46
N GLY A 164 5.43 -25.92 -0.13
CA GLY A 164 6.71 -26.61 -0.01
C GLY A 164 7.70 -25.85 0.89
N TYR A 165 8.65 -26.57 1.45
CA TYR A 165 9.71 -26.04 2.31
C TYR A 165 11.06 -26.62 1.87
N HIS A 166 12.06 -25.76 1.70
CA HIS A 166 13.36 -26.11 1.13
C HIS A 166 14.54 -25.86 2.07
N GLY A 167 14.29 -25.27 3.25
CA GLY A 167 15.32 -25.01 4.26
C GLY A 167 15.30 -23.59 4.80
N VAL A 168 16.28 -23.32 5.68
CA VAL A 168 16.44 -22.05 6.39
C VAL A 168 17.71 -21.33 5.91
N VAL A 169 17.65 -20.01 5.92
CA VAL A 169 18.80 -19.12 5.75
C VAL A 169 18.91 -18.29 7.01
N ASP A 170 20.11 -18.26 7.59
CA ASP A 170 20.41 -17.37 8.70
C ASP A 170 20.51 -15.94 8.18
N GLY A 171 19.84 -15.01 8.84
CA GLY A 171 20.04 -13.59 8.58
C GLY A 171 21.42 -13.20 9.09
N ASP A 172 22.28 -12.69 8.21
CA ASP A 172 23.47 -11.98 8.65
C ASP A 172 23.04 -10.64 9.29
N ASP A 173 23.54 -10.38 10.51
CA ASP A 173 23.42 -9.10 11.23
C ASP A 173 23.93 -7.89 10.42
#